data_AF-A0A832X4M9-F1
#
_entry.id   AF-A0A832X4M9-F1
#
_cell.length_a   1.000
_cell.length_b   1.000
_cell.length_c   1.000
_cell.angle_alpha   90.00
_cell.angle_beta   90.00
_cell.angle_gamma   90.00
#
_symmetry.space_group_name_H-M   'P 1'
#
loop_
_entity.id
_entity.type
_entity.pdbx_description
1 polymer ?
#
loop_
_entity_poly.entity_id
_entity_poly.type
_entity_poly.pdbx_seq_one_letter_code
_entity_poly.pdbx_strand_id
1 'polypeptide(L)'
;MVKEIQLTQGKVALVDDEFFPFLKRFSWCAHKQKNKDRLLFYARTVIRGKQIYMHQLILNSKQGMDCDHINGNGLDNRLKNLRTVTHRHNMINKHVKRSSKFPGVHWHKRDKRWRARAKINGKDLFFGNHKSELNAFKAYRNGLKAHGIDVTYLDEYCKENNLIEGLQSSSDDGSENALKSSTSYKLVVGE
;
A
#
# COMPACT_ATOMS: atom_id res chain seq x y z
N MET A 1 28.42 -2.14 -6.81
CA MET A 1 29.13 -2.21 -5.51
C MET A 1 28.39 -1.35 -4.49
N VAL A 2 28.59 -1.55 -3.18
CA VAL A 2 27.97 -0.70 -2.15
C VAL A 2 28.88 0.49 -1.84
N LYS A 3 28.28 1.67 -1.67
CA LYS A 3 28.95 2.89 -1.20
C LYS A 3 28.25 3.45 0.03
N GLU A 4 29.00 4.24 0.79
CA GLU A 4 28.56 4.83 2.05
C GLU A 4 28.51 6.35 1.95
N ILE A 5 27.41 6.95 2.40
CA ILE A 5 27.24 8.40 2.54
C ILE A 5 27.07 8.73 4.02
N GLN A 6 28.00 9.54 4.53
CA GLN A 6 27.95 10.03 5.91
C GLN A 6 26.79 11.01 6.09
N LEU A 7 26.08 10.86 7.21
CA LEU A 7 24.94 11.69 7.61
C LEU A 7 25.25 12.39 8.94
N THR A 8 24.36 13.31 9.35
CA THR A 8 24.39 13.85 10.71
C THR A 8 24.18 12.75 11.77
N GLN A 9 24.55 13.04 13.02
CA GLN A 9 24.42 12.11 14.17
C GLN A 9 25.24 10.80 14.03
N GLY A 10 26.35 10.85 13.27
CA GLY A 10 27.25 9.70 13.07
C GLY A 10 26.60 8.51 12.35
N LYS A 11 25.53 8.76 11.58
CA LYS A 11 24.83 7.72 10.81
C LYS A 11 25.39 7.62 9.39
N VAL A 12 25.21 6.46 8.78
CA VAL A 12 25.69 6.18 7.43
C VAL A 12 24.54 5.62 6.61
N ALA A 13 24.37 6.13 5.40
CA ALA A 13 23.47 5.55 4.40
C ALA A 13 24.24 4.64 3.43
N LEU A 14 23.69 3.46 3.15
CA LEU A 14 24.21 2.53 2.15
C LEU A 14 23.49 2.77 0.82
N VAL A 15 24.23 2.88 -0.27
CA VAL A 15 23.71 3.10 -1.62
C VAL A 15 24.42 2.23 -2.63
N ASP A 16 23.80 1.97 -3.78
CA ASP A 16 24.51 1.39 -4.92
C ASP A 16 25.43 2.43 -5.56
N ASP A 17 26.59 1.96 -6.02
CA ASP A 17 27.66 2.76 -6.61
C ASP A 17 27.16 3.64 -7.77
N GLU A 18 26.19 3.17 -8.55
CA GLU A 18 25.58 3.92 -9.66
C GLU A 18 24.91 5.23 -9.21
N PHE A 19 24.32 5.27 -8.02
CA PHE A 19 23.65 6.45 -7.48
C PHE A 19 24.59 7.35 -6.68
N PHE A 20 25.75 6.84 -6.27
CA PHE A 20 26.66 7.56 -5.38
C PHE A 20 27.12 8.92 -5.93
N PRO A 21 27.56 9.07 -7.21
CA PRO A 21 27.97 10.37 -7.75
C PRO A 21 26.85 11.40 -7.73
N PHE A 22 25.61 10.97 -8.00
CA PHE A 22 24.44 11.84 -7.99
C PHE A 22 24.05 12.25 -6.56
N LEU A 23 23.99 11.29 -5.64
CA LEU A 23 23.53 11.52 -4.26
C LEU A 23 24.53 12.34 -3.44
N LYS A 24 25.83 12.25 -3.72
CA LYS A 24 26.88 13.02 -3.03
C LYS A 24 26.78 14.54 -3.25
N ARG A 25 25.99 14.98 -4.22
CA ARG A 25 25.75 16.40 -4.53
C ARG A 25 24.87 17.10 -3.47
N PHE A 26 24.20 16.35 -2.61
CA PHE A 26 23.27 16.86 -1.62
C PHE A 26 23.83 16.73 -0.21
N SER A 27 23.47 17.67 0.67
CA SER A 27 23.73 17.55 2.10
C SER A 27 22.65 16.71 2.76
N TRP A 28 23.05 15.63 3.41
CA TRP A 28 22.13 14.67 4.02
C TRP A 28 22.13 14.75 5.54
N CYS A 29 20.94 14.72 6.13
CA CYS A 29 20.73 14.60 7.56
C CYS A 29 20.06 13.27 7.91
N ALA A 30 20.42 12.70 9.07
CA ALA A 30 19.73 11.55 9.62
C ALA A 30 18.43 12.01 10.28
N HIS A 31 17.29 11.72 9.64
CA HIS A 31 15.97 12.04 10.17
C HIS A 31 15.45 10.89 11.03
N LYS A 32 15.19 11.18 12.31
CA LYS A 32 14.70 10.21 13.28
C LYS A 32 13.18 10.11 13.20
N GLN A 33 12.67 8.90 13.00
CA GLN A 33 11.24 8.60 13.02
C GLN A 33 10.94 7.54 14.08
N LYS A 34 9.98 7.85 14.96
CA LYS A 34 9.52 6.91 15.99
C LYS A 34 8.54 5.91 15.35
N ASN A 35 8.89 4.63 15.35
CA ASN A 35 7.95 3.54 15.14
C ASN A 35 7.64 2.91 16.51
N LYS A 36 6.50 2.22 16.65
CA LYS A 36 5.94 1.72 17.91
C LYS A 36 6.99 1.06 18.81
N ASP A 37 7.87 0.24 18.22
CA ASP A 37 8.82 -0.59 18.96
C ASP A 37 10.29 -0.31 18.59
N ARG A 38 10.57 0.63 17.67
CA ARG A 38 11.94 0.92 17.22
C ARG A 38 12.14 2.35 16.75
N LEU A 39 13.35 2.85 16.95
CA LEU A 39 13.81 4.11 16.37
C LEU A 39 14.34 3.84 14.97
N LEU A 40 13.73 4.46 13.97
CA LEU A 40 14.17 4.41 12.59
C LEU A 40 14.89 5.71 12.23
N PHE A 41 15.87 5.59 11.34
CA PHE A 41 16.56 6.71 10.73
C PHE A 41 16.41 6.65 9.22
N TYR A 42 16.21 7.80 8.60
CA TYR A 42 16.17 7.97 7.15
C TYR A 42 17.14 9.05 6.72
N ALA A 43 17.78 8.88 5.56
CA ALA A 43 18.57 9.93 4.95
C ALA A 43 17.63 10.94 4.29
N ARG A 44 17.63 12.19 4.79
CA ARG A 44 16.78 13.28 4.31
C ARG A 44 17.63 14.47 3.88
N THR A 45 17.24 15.12 2.80
CA THR A 45 17.80 16.39 2.33
C THR A 45 16.68 17.41 2.08
N VAL A 46 17.06 18.65 1.78
CA VAL A 46 16.14 19.72 1.39
C VAL A 46 16.55 20.23 0.02
N ILE A 47 15.63 20.14 -0.95
CA ILE A 47 15.82 20.64 -2.32
C ILE A 47 14.72 21.64 -2.59
N ARG A 48 15.08 22.90 -2.92
CA ARG A 48 14.12 23.99 -3.19
C ARG A 48 13.06 24.14 -2.09
N GLY A 49 13.49 24.09 -0.82
CA GLY A 49 12.62 24.20 0.35
C GLY A 49 11.75 22.96 0.66
N LYS A 50 11.77 21.92 -0.18
CA LYS A 50 11.01 20.68 0.04
C LYS A 50 11.91 19.60 0.66
N GLN A 51 11.37 18.91 1.66
CA GLN A 51 12.03 17.76 2.27
C GLN A 51 11.93 16.57 1.33
N ILE A 52 13.07 15.94 1.05
CA ILE A 52 13.17 14.77 0.15
C ILE A 52 14.04 13.72 0.82
N TYR A 53 13.61 12.46 0.76
CA TYR A 53 14.38 11.32 1.26
C TYR A 53 15.22 10.69 0.15
N MET A 54 16.35 10.10 0.52
CA MET A 54 17.32 9.50 -0.42
C MET A 54 16.67 8.44 -1.30
N HIS A 55 15.91 7.51 -0.71
CA HIS A 55 15.18 6.49 -1.45
C HIS A 55 14.20 7.05 -2.50
N GLN A 56 13.65 8.25 -2.31
CA GLN A 56 12.74 8.89 -3.27
C GLN A 56 13.49 9.36 -4.52
N LEU A 57 14.71 9.87 -4.34
CA LEU A 57 15.58 10.28 -5.44
C LEU A 57 16.05 9.06 -6.26
N ILE A 58 16.36 7.95 -5.60
CA ILE A 58 16.80 6.71 -6.25
C ILE A 58 15.67 6.09 -7.08
N LEU A 59 14.46 6.00 -6.51
CA LEU A 59 13.31 5.42 -7.21
C LEU A 59 12.64 6.38 -8.20
N ASN A 60 13.10 7.64 -8.28
CA ASN A 60 12.46 8.70 -9.05
C ASN A 60 10.93 8.71 -8.81
N SER A 61 10.53 8.61 -7.54
CA SER A 61 9.15 8.26 -7.22
C SER A 61 8.18 9.37 -7.65
N LYS A 62 7.24 8.99 -8.52
CA LYS A 62 6.17 9.87 -8.97
C LYS A 62 5.23 10.18 -7.80
N GLN A 63 4.61 11.36 -7.86
CA GLN A 63 3.61 11.79 -6.89
C GLN A 63 2.50 10.74 -6.74
N GLY A 64 2.25 10.28 -5.50
CA GLY A 64 1.23 9.26 -5.19
C GLY A 64 1.76 7.84 -4.99
N MET A 65 3.05 7.58 -5.22
CA MET A 65 3.70 6.31 -4.88
C MET A 65 4.51 6.45 -3.59
N ASP A 66 4.35 5.49 -2.68
CA ASP A 66 5.19 5.38 -1.48
C ASP A 66 6.42 4.53 -1.82
N CYS A 67 7.53 4.82 -1.15
CA CYS A 67 8.75 4.03 -1.24
C CYS A 67 8.95 3.30 0.09
N ASP A 68 9.11 1.99 0.05
CA ASP A 68 9.29 1.17 1.25
C ASP A 68 10.64 0.44 1.23
N HIS A 69 11.18 0.17 2.42
CA HIS A 69 12.44 -0.56 2.59
C HIS A 69 12.13 -2.00 2.97
N ILE A 70 12.54 -2.96 2.15
CA ILE A 70 12.20 -4.39 2.31
C ILE A 70 12.70 -4.91 3.66
N ASN A 71 13.93 -4.58 4.07
CA ASN A 71 14.48 -4.97 5.36
C ASN A 71 14.06 -4.07 6.54
N GLY A 72 13.29 -3.01 6.29
CA GLY A 72 12.87 -2.04 7.30
C GLY A 72 13.99 -1.15 7.87
N ASN A 73 15.18 -1.14 7.27
CA ASN A 73 16.28 -0.22 7.59
C ASN A 73 16.25 0.99 6.64
N GLY A 74 15.79 2.14 7.13
CA GLY A 74 15.68 3.38 6.36
C GLY A 74 16.99 4.03 5.92
N LEU A 75 18.14 3.49 6.36
CA LEU A 75 19.46 3.92 5.92
C LEU A 75 20.05 3.02 4.83
N ASP A 76 19.46 1.85 4.57
CA ASP A 76 19.86 0.98 3.47
C ASP A 76 19.07 1.35 2.20
N ASN A 77 19.60 2.30 1.45
CA ASN A 77 18.99 2.88 0.25
C ASN A 77 19.45 2.18 -1.04
N ARG A 78 20.02 0.96 -0.95
CA ARG A 78 20.35 0.17 -2.13
C ARG A 78 19.08 -0.22 -2.86
N LEU A 79 19.08 -0.19 -4.19
CA LEU A 79 17.94 -0.44 -5.06
C LEU A 79 17.28 -1.79 -4.76
N LYS A 80 18.08 -2.83 -4.49
CA LYS A 80 17.58 -4.17 -4.10
C LYS A 80 16.80 -4.21 -2.77
N ASN A 81 16.94 -3.17 -1.94
CA ASN A 81 16.24 -3.05 -0.67
C ASN A 81 15.06 -2.06 -0.76
N LEU A 82 14.86 -1.41 -1.89
CA LEU A 82 13.79 -0.45 -2.11
C LEU A 82 12.68 -1.08 -2.95
N ARG A 83 11.43 -0.75 -2.63
CA ARG A 83 10.28 -1.06 -3.46
C ARG A 83 9.37 0.15 -3.59
N THR A 84 8.82 0.34 -4.77
CA THR A 84 7.73 1.29 -4.99
C THR A 84 6.43 0.58 -4.65
N VAL A 85 5.72 1.05 -3.63
CA VAL A 85 4.44 0.51 -3.20
C VAL A 85 3.36 1.56 -3.35
N THR A 86 2.15 1.15 -3.69
CA THR A 86 1.02 2.06 -3.57
C THR A 86 0.83 2.41 -2.10
N HIS A 87 0.41 3.64 -1.80
CA HIS A 87 0.10 4.05 -0.42
C HIS A 87 -0.87 3.06 0.25
N ARG A 88 -1.81 2.53 -0.54
CA ARG A 88 -2.78 1.51 -0.10
C ARG A 88 -2.11 0.18 0.29
N HIS A 89 -1.18 -0.34 -0.51
CA HIS A 89 -0.41 -1.53 -0.18
C HIS A 89 0.40 -1.31 1.12
N ASN A 90 1.11 -0.18 1.22
CA ASN A 90 1.91 0.17 2.39
C ASN A 90 1.05 0.21 3.67
N MET A 91 -0.11 0.87 3.60
CA MET A 91 -1.03 0.95 4.73
C MET A 91 -1.58 -0.41 5.15
N ILE A 92 -1.88 -1.29 4.19
CA ILE A 92 -2.31 -2.67 4.48
C ILE A 92 -1.24 -3.41 5.31
N ASN A 93 0.02 -3.32 4.92
CA ASN A 93 1.13 -3.97 5.63
C ASN A 93 1.36 -3.38 7.03
N LYS A 94 1.08 -2.09 7.22
CA LYS A 94 1.27 -1.39 8.51
C LYS A 94 0.26 -1.78 9.59
N HIS A 95 -0.90 -2.32 9.22
CA HIS A 95 -1.97 -2.66 10.16
C HIS A 95 -1.80 -4.08 10.75
N VAL A 96 -0.97 -4.18 11.79
CA VAL A 96 -0.62 -5.44 12.50
C VAL A 96 -1.80 -6.05 13.28
N LYS A 97 -2.75 -5.25 13.78
CA LYS A 97 -3.92 -5.74 14.53
C LYS A 97 -5.17 -5.65 13.67
N ARG A 98 -5.59 -6.78 13.15
CA ARG A 98 -6.82 -6.93 12.36
C ARG A 98 -7.50 -8.25 12.70
N SER A 99 -8.81 -8.26 12.58
CA SER A 99 -9.61 -9.48 12.77
C SER A 99 -9.54 -10.42 11.57
N SER A 100 -8.99 -9.98 10.44
CA SER A 100 -8.88 -10.73 9.21
C SER A 100 -7.43 -10.80 8.72
N LYS A 101 -7.03 -11.92 8.12
CA LYS A 101 -5.77 -12.04 7.34
C LYS A 101 -5.84 -11.35 5.99
N PHE A 102 -7.05 -11.10 5.48
CA PHE A 102 -7.29 -10.47 4.19
C PHE A 102 -7.50 -8.95 4.31
N PRO A 103 -6.90 -8.14 3.42
CA PRO A 103 -7.12 -6.69 3.40
C PRO A 103 -8.58 -6.33 3.07
N GLY A 104 -9.10 -5.25 3.66
CA GLY A 104 -10.46 -4.77 3.39
C GLY A 104 -11.58 -5.61 4.01
N VAL A 105 -11.21 -6.67 4.73
CA VAL A 105 -12.12 -7.59 5.42
C VAL A 105 -11.98 -7.44 6.92
N HIS A 106 -13.09 -7.47 7.65
CA HIS A 106 -13.08 -7.48 9.12
C HIS A 106 -14.30 -8.22 9.67
N TRP A 107 -14.14 -8.85 10.82
CA TRP A 107 -15.25 -9.47 11.55
C TRP A 107 -16.17 -8.40 12.15
N HIS A 108 -17.45 -8.42 11.78
CA HIS A 108 -18.47 -7.55 12.35
C HIS A 108 -19.21 -8.28 13.48
N LYS A 109 -18.86 -7.96 14.73
CA LYS A 109 -19.30 -8.69 15.93
C LYS A 109 -20.81 -8.80 16.08
N ARG A 110 -21.55 -7.70 15.85
CA ARG A 110 -23.01 -7.64 16.01
C ARG A 110 -23.72 -8.59 15.05
N ASP A 111 -23.32 -8.55 13.79
CA ASP A 111 -24.01 -9.32 12.73
C ASP A 111 -23.42 -10.74 12.60
N LYS A 112 -22.31 -11.04 13.28
CA LYS A 112 -21.55 -12.30 13.18
C LYS A 112 -21.26 -12.69 11.73
N ARG A 113 -20.70 -11.74 10.97
CA ARG A 113 -20.34 -11.88 9.56
C ARG A 113 -19.01 -11.18 9.25
N TRP A 114 -18.35 -11.65 8.20
CA TRP A 114 -17.19 -11.00 7.60
C TRP A 114 -17.64 -9.87 6.69
N ARG A 115 -17.23 -8.64 6.98
CA ARG A 115 -17.64 -7.46 6.24
C ARG A 115 -16.54 -7.02 5.27
N ALA A 116 -16.91 -6.82 4.02
CA ALA A 116 -16.04 -6.30 2.97
C ALA A 116 -16.35 -4.83 2.69
N ARG A 117 -15.36 -3.94 2.84
CA ARG A 117 -15.52 -2.51 2.53
C ARG A 117 -14.20 -1.84 2.17
N ALA A 118 -14.29 -0.74 1.43
CA ALA A 118 -13.18 0.17 1.16
C ALA A 118 -13.59 1.61 1.45
N LYS A 119 -12.60 2.47 1.68
CA LYS A 119 -12.78 3.93 1.59
C LYS A 119 -11.88 4.44 0.47
N ILE A 120 -12.46 5.07 -0.55
CA ILE A 120 -11.75 5.60 -1.72
C ILE A 120 -12.19 7.05 -1.93
N ASN A 121 -11.23 7.97 -1.98
CA ASN A 121 -11.48 9.41 -2.13
C ASN A 121 -12.53 9.93 -1.13
N GLY A 122 -12.45 9.46 0.12
CA GLY A 122 -13.39 9.82 1.19
C GLY A 122 -14.74 9.11 1.15
N LYS A 123 -15.09 8.43 0.05
CA LYS A 123 -16.34 7.68 -0.09
C LYS A 123 -16.20 6.25 0.41
N ASP A 124 -17.21 5.79 1.15
CA ASP A 124 -17.28 4.42 1.63
C ASP A 124 -17.93 3.51 0.58
N LEU A 125 -17.20 2.48 0.16
CA LEU A 125 -17.71 1.41 -0.71
C LEU A 125 -17.95 0.17 0.13
N PHE A 126 -19.16 -0.36 0.07
CA PHE A 126 -19.57 -1.57 0.79
C PHE A 126 -19.80 -2.72 -0.19
N PHE A 127 -19.14 -3.85 0.05
CA PHE A 127 -19.18 -5.03 -0.81
C PHE A 127 -19.87 -6.22 -0.12
N GLY A 128 -20.70 -5.94 0.89
CA GLY A 128 -21.53 -6.93 1.56
C GLY A 128 -20.95 -7.51 2.85
N ASN A 129 -21.78 -8.34 3.48
CA ASN A 129 -21.47 -9.16 4.63
C ASN A 129 -21.51 -10.64 4.21
N HIS A 130 -20.51 -11.41 4.61
CA HIS A 130 -20.27 -12.78 4.14
C HIS A 130 -20.11 -13.74 5.30
N LYS A 131 -20.43 -15.02 5.10
CA LYS A 131 -20.25 -16.06 6.11
C LYS A 131 -18.79 -16.47 6.26
N SER A 132 -18.01 -16.40 5.19
CA SER A 132 -16.59 -16.74 5.19
C SER A 132 -15.71 -15.52 4.92
N GLU A 133 -14.53 -15.54 5.51
CA GLU A 133 -13.52 -14.50 5.37
C GLU A 133 -13.03 -14.39 3.91
N LEU A 134 -12.85 -15.53 3.26
CA LEU A 134 -12.41 -15.64 1.87
C LEU A 134 -13.46 -15.08 0.89
N ASN A 135 -14.77 -15.33 1.11
CA ASN A 135 -15.81 -14.79 0.22
C ASN A 135 -15.92 -13.26 0.37
N ALA A 136 -15.76 -12.74 1.59
CA ALA A 136 -15.65 -11.29 1.79
C ALA A 136 -14.45 -10.71 1.03
N PHE A 137 -13.32 -11.40 1.02
CA PHE A 137 -12.15 -10.95 0.28
C PHE A 137 -12.36 -11.00 -1.24
N LYS A 138 -12.95 -12.08 -1.78
CA LYS A 138 -13.33 -12.18 -3.20
C LYS A 138 -14.27 -11.02 -3.60
N ALA A 139 -15.29 -10.73 -2.79
CA ALA A 139 -16.21 -9.62 -3.02
C ALA A 139 -15.51 -8.25 -2.96
N TYR A 140 -14.59 -8.05 -1.99
CA TYR A 140 -13.78 -6.84 -1.91
C TYR A 140 -12.90 -6.65 -3.15
N ARG A 141 -12.14 -7.67 -3.56
CA ARG A 141 -11.28 -7.63 -4.75
C ARG A 141 -12.08 -7.33 -6.02
N ASN A 142 -13.19 -8.04 -6.23
CA ASN A 142 -14.04 -7.85 -7.41
C ASN A 142 -14.71 -6.47 -7.41
N GLY A 143 -15.18 -6.00 -6.25
CA GLY A 143 -15.77 -4.68 -6.10
C GLY A 143 -14.79 -3.56 -6.45
N LEU A 144 -13.54 -3.65 -5.97
CA LEU A 144 -12.51 -2.68 -6.34
C LEU A 144 -12.21 -2.67 -7.85
N LYS A 145 -12.07 -3.87 -8.45
CA LYS A 145 -11.84 -4.00 -9.88
C LYS A 145 -12.98 -3.38 -10.70
N ALA A 146 -14.23 -3.60 -10.29
CA ALA A 146 -15.41 -2.98 -10.92
C ALA A 146 -15.43 -1.45 -10.81
N HIS A 147 -14.81 -0.89 -9.78
CA HIS A 147 -14.61 0.56 -9.63
C HIS A 147 -13.35 1.10 -10.33
N GLY A 148 -12.73 0.31 -11.21
CA GLY A 148 -11.55 0.72 -11.98
C GLY A 148 -10.27 0.86 -11.15
N ILE A 149 -10.24 0.23 -9.97
CA ILE A 149 -9.08 0.26 -9.08
C ILE A 149 -8.20 -0.93 -9.41
N ASP A 150 -6.91 -0.65 -9.63
CA ASP A 150 -5.91 -1.70 -9.76
C ASP A 150 -5.83 -2.53 -8.47
N VAL A 151 -5.96 -3.85 -8.59
CA VAL A 151 -5.97 -4.81 -7.48
C VAL A 151 -4.76 -5.74 -7.47
N THR A 152 -3.79 -5.55 -8.36
CA THR A 152 -2.52 -6.32 -8.41
C THR A 152 -1.85 -6.42 -7.04
N TYR A 153 -1.85 -5.32 -6.29
CA TYR A 153 -1.29 -5.24 -4.95
C TYR A 153 -1.93 -6.21 -3.94
N LEU A 154 -3.19 -6.64 -4.15
CA LEU A 154 -3.85 -7.64 -3.33
C LEU A 154 -3.34 -9.05 -3.63
N ASP A 155 -3.05 -9.33 -4.90
CA ASP A 155 -2.54 -10.62 -5.35
C ASP A 155 -1.09 -10.81 -4.85
N GLU A 156 -0.28 -9.76 -4.96
CA GLU A 156 1.07 -9.70 -4.37
C GLU A 156 1.03 -9.91 -2.85
N TYR A 157 0.16 -9.18 -2.16
CA TYR A 157 -0.02 -9.33 -0.71
C TYR A 157 -0.41 -10.77 -0.33
N CYS A 158 -1.33 -11.40 -1.06
CA CYS A 158 -1.70 -12.78 -0.82
C CYS A 158 -0.53 -13.74 -1.05
N LYS A 159 0.32 -13.49 -2.06
CA LYS A 159 1.53 -14.26 -2.32
C LYS A 159 2.54 -14.14 -1.18
N GLU A 160 2.88 -12.92 -0.79
CA GLU A 160 3.85 -12.63 0.27
C GLU A 160 3.45 -13.24 1.62
N ASN A 161 2.14 -13.42 1.86
CA ASN A 161 1.59 -13.93 3.11
C ASN A 161 1.06 -15.37 3.01
N ASN A 162 1.36 -16.10 1.92
CA ASN A 162 0.93 -17.50 1.70
C ASN A 162 -0.60 -17.71 1.83
N LEU A 163 -1.40 -16.82 1.22
CA LEU A 163 -2.87 -16.83 1.29
C LEU A 163 -3.55 -17.34 -0.01
N ILE A 164 -2.79 -17.88 -0.97
CA ILE A 164 -3.23 -18.10 -2.37
C ILE A 164 -4.15 -19.32 -2.57
N GLU A 165 -4.12 -20.34 -1.72
CA GLU A 165 -4.82 -21.63 -1.97
C GLU A 165 -6.36 -21.52 -2.14
N GLY A 166 -6.99 -20.38 -1.82
CA GLY A 166 -8.44 -20.17 -1.93
C GLY A 166 -8.94 -19.37 -3.14
N LEU A 167 -8.05 -18.85 -4.00
CA LEU A 167 -8.45 -17.93 -5.09
C LEU A 167 -8.64 -18.62 -6.46
N GLN A 168 -8.11 -19.83 -6.65
CA GLN A 168 -8.15 -20.53 -7.94
C GLN A 168 -9.35 -21.47 -8.15
N SER A 169 -10.24 -21.68 -7.17
CA SER A 169 -11.50 -22.42 -7.39
C SER A 169 -12.69 -21.49 -7.59
N SER A 170 -13.01 -21.21 -8.85
CA SER A 170 -14.38 -21.04 -9.40
C SER A 170 -14.31 -20.39 -10.79
N SER A 171 -13.85 -21.16 -11.78
CA SER A 171 -14.46 -21.15 -13.11
C SER A 171 -15.82 -21.86 -13.00
N ASP A 172 -16.87 -21.19 -13.48
CA ASP A 172 -18.24 -21.67 -13.74
C ASP A 172 -19.08 -22.24 -12.57
N ASP A 173 -20.14 -21.52 -12.17
CA ASP A 173 -21.53 -21.89 -12.48
C ASP A 173 -22.56 -20.96 -11.76
N GLY A 174 -23.60 -20.59 -12.50
CA GLY A 174 -24.95 -20.16 -12.12
C GLY A 174 -25.24 -19.36 -10.84
N SER A 175 -25.63 -18.09 -11.00
CA SER A 175 -26.98 -17.63 -10.60
C SER A 175 -27.25 -16.19 -11.03
N GLU A 176 -28.06 -16.06 -12.09
CA GLU A 176 -28.98 -14.93 -12.26
C GLU A 176 -29.86 -14.78 -11.02
N ASN A 177 -29.85 -13.63 -10.37
CA ASN A 177 -31.05 -12.78 -10.24
C ASN A 177 -30.84 -11.53 -9.39
N ALA A 178 -31.67 -10.53 -9.68
CA ALA A 178 -32.03 -9.38 -8.87
C ALA A 178 -31.06 -8.18 -8.83
N LEU A 179 -31.02 -7.42 -9.92
CA LEU A 179 -30.95 -5.96 -9.87
C LEU A 179 -32.15 -5.37 -10.64
N LYS A 180 -33.29 -5.25 -9.95
CA LYS A 180 -34.32 -4.26 -10.25
C LYS A 180 -34.54 -3.40 -9.00
N SER A 181 -34.08 -2.15 -9.07
CA SER A 181 -34.56 -0.99 -8.31
C SER A 181 -33.67 0.20 -8.71
N SER A 182 -34.05 0.93 -9.77
CA SER A 182 -34.68 2.25 -9.65
C SER A 182 -33.90 3.23 -8.79
N THR A 183 -33.18 4.17 -9.42
CA THR A 183 -33.26 5.61 -9.14
C THR A 183 -32.61 6.36 -10.31
N SER A 184 -33.47 6.97 -11.11
CA SER A 184 -33.16 7.94 -12.15
C SER A 184 -32.64 9.25 -11.54
N TYR A 185 -31.49 9.73 -12.01
CA TYR A 185 -31.11 11.14 -11.87
C TYR A 185 -31.24 11.82 -13.23
N LYS A 186 -32.27 12.66 -13.36
CA LYS A 186 -32.43 13.61 -14.47
C LYS A 186 -31.39 14.72 -14.28
N LEU A 187 -30.60 14.98 -15.33
CA LEU A 187 -29.80 16.19 -15.46
C LEU A 187 -30.75 17.33 -15.87
N VAL A 188 -30.86 18.35 -15.01
CA VAL A 188 -31.39 19.65 -15.39
C VAL A 188 -30.21 20.45 -15.93
N VAL A 189 -30.27 20.79 -17.22
CA VAL A 189 -29.38 21.78 -17.83
C VAL A 189 -30.20 23.06 -17.92
N GLY A 190 -29.75 24.11 -17.21
CA GLY A 190 -30.31 25.46 -17.32
C GLY A 190 -29.67 26.20 -18.49
N GLU A 191 -30.49 26.98 -19.17
CA GLU A 191 -30.16 27.92 -20.26
C GLU A 191 -29.27 29.08 -19.78
#